data_AF-A0A241XS47-F1
#
_entry.id   AF-A0A241XS47-F1
#
_cell.length_a   1.000
_cell.length_b   1.000
_cell.length_c   1.000
_cell.angle_alpha   90.00
_cell.angle_beta   90.00
_cell.angle_gamma   90.00
#
_symmetry.space_group_name_H-M   'P 1'
#
loop_
_entity.id
_entity.type
_entity.pdbx_description
1 polymer ?
#
loop_
_entity_poly.entity_id
_entity_poly.type
_entity_poly.pdbx_seq_one_letter_code
_entity_poly.pdbx_strand_id
1 'polypeptide(L)'
;MGSITLSEQMGAMGVVDELRHRQLLVQDLLNLPERRAEVVRRLSDYYQSKNIEVSSDVLDKGVKEYFSKRLMFDAPKLGMFSRTWAALVISRRVWVPRAILGCLFCVVSFSLGSYAFKTHQEGVVASLFDTASTLKSSSADLTLEILDVQVRITRLASSLAEAKLPAANRMLLRARASAAEAEQLNVIEPLKSISYESRQENQQTLDSQSARLDKAYNRINSAKEDLNSAIALISANEDLSTTVAGSDYQSMKGRYPTLPKAAAEAERLINQASTESDLQAARKAVAALTRLLSDSARVQATESHLDQVIADFNAMKLRSKSDYGLVNLTADRAREAIKGLDIRGAESVIDELEAMKSYALTPFQLRIVDRTGIKSGAERIQNGASSGQGKAWYLIVEAVDPTGRVVPLKITSSESGQTREVKYFGLRVPSDEYQRVKADKQADGKVDQRDMGSKADRTFEISYSDRAHPSHNMILEW
;
A
#
# COMPACT_ATOMS: atom_id res chain seq x y z
N MET A 1 91.58 -109.60 -27.92
CA MET A 1 92.58 -108.51 -27.76
C MET A 1 92.89 -107.92 -29.12
N GLY A 2 92.95 -106.59 -29.22
CA GLY A 2 93.25 -105.81 -30.44
C GLY A 2 91.98 -105.34 -31.16
N SER A 3 91.77 -104.07 -31.55
CA SER A 3 92.63 -102.87 -31.58
C SER A 3 91.77 -101.59 -31.55
N ILE A 4 92.15 -100.60 -30.74
CA ILE A 4 91.54 -99.25 -30.73
C ILE A 4 91.91 -98.52 -32.04
N THR A 5 90.97 -97.77 -32.60
CA THR A 5 91.14 -97.05 -33.87
C THR A 5 91.93 -95.74 -33.68
N LEU A 6 92.73 -95.35 -34.68
CA LEU A 6 93.61 -94.16 -34.64
C LEU A 6 92.86 -92.85 -34.30
N SER A 7 91.58 -92.78 -34.69
CA SER A 7 90.68 -91.64 -34.42
C SER A 7 90.44 -91.44 -32.92
N GLU A 8 90.14 -92.51 -32.18
CA GLU A 8 89.92 -92.43 -30.72
C GLU A 8 91.22 -92.08 -29.99
N GLN A 9 92.36 -92.56 -30.49
CA GLN A 9 93.65 -92.25 -29.89
C GLN A 9 94.05 -90.77 -30.09
N MET A 10 93.80 -90.21 -31.29
CA MET A 10 94.07 -88.79 -31.57
C MET A 10 93.09 -87.86 -30.83
N GLY A 11 91.81 -88.23 -30.74
CA GLY A 11 90.81 -87.45 -29.99
C GLY A 11 91.11 -87.41 -28.49
N ALA A 12 91.46 -88.56 -27.90
CA ALA A 12 91.85 -88.63 -26.49
C ALA A 12 93.18 -87.88 -26.23
N MET A 13 94.15 -87.96 -27.15
CA MET A 13 95.42 -87.23 -27.02
C MET A 13 95.22 -85.71 -27.07
N GLY A 14 94.35 -85.20 -27.95
CA GLY A 14 94.04 -83.76 -28.02
C GLY A 14 93.42 -83.22 -26.73
N VAL A 15 92.46 -83.96 -26.13
CA VAL A 15 91.84 -83.57 -24.86
C VAL A 15 92.82 -83.69 -23.69
N VAL A 16 93.67 -84.74 -23.68
CA VAL A 16 94.72 -84.89 -22.67
C VAL A 16 95.77 -83.78 -22.79
N ASP A 17 96.15 -83.38 -24.00
CA ASP A 17 97.12 -82.31 -24.21
C ASP A 17 96.53 -80.95 -23.84
N GLU A 18 95.24 -80.70 -24.12
CA GLU A 18 94.55 -79.49 -23.66
C GLU A 18 94.42 -79.47 -22.13
N LEU A 19 94.09 -80.59 -21.49
CA LEU A 19 94.04 -80.69 -20.03
C LEU A 19 95.42 -80.54 -19.40
N ARG A 20 96.46 -81.13 -20.01
CA ARG A 20 97.85 -80.97 -19.58
C ARG A 20 98.31 -79.52 -19.74
N HIS A 21 97.94 -78.86 -20.82
CA HIS A 21 98.27 -77.46 -21.07
C HIS A 21 97.53 -76.53 -20.10
N ARG A 22 96.26 -76.80 -19.80
CA ARG A 22 95.51 -76.08 -18.76
C ARG A 22 96.06 -76.33 -17.36
N GLN A 23 96.45 -77.56 -17.02
CA GLN A 23 97.10 -77.86 -15.73
C GLN A 23 98.46 -77.17 -15.61
N LEU A 24 99.26 -77.15 -16.69
CA LEU A 24 100.51 -76.39 -16.72
C LEU A 24 100.27 -74.89 -16.51
N LEU A 25 99.32 -74.28 -17.22
CA LEU A 25 98.96 -72.86 -17.03
C LEU A 25 98.44 -72.55 -15.63
N VAL A 26 97.66 -73.45 -15.05
CA VAL A 26 97.12 -73.29 -13.68
C VAL A 26 98.23 -73.45 -12.64
N GLN A 27 99.16 -74.38 -12.83
CA GLN A 27 100.32 -74.56 -11.95
C GLN A 27 101.29 -73.37 -12.06
N ASP A 28 101.51 -72.84 -13.26
CA ASP A 28 102.33 -71.64 -13.53
C ASP A 28 101.72 -70.36 -12.90
N LEU A 29 100.39 -70.30 -12.78
CA LEU A 29 99.66 -69.21 -12.11
C LEU A 29 99.48 -69.41 -10.59
N LEU A 30 99.68 -70.63 -10.07
CA LEU A 30 99.56 -70.95 -8.63
C LEU A 30 100.87 -70.69 -7.87
N ASN A 31 102.05 -70.90 -8.49
CA ASN A 31 103.36 -70.57 -7.89
C ASN A 31 103.75 -69.09 -8.06
N LEU A 32 102.86 -68.19 -7.65
CA LEU A 32 103.05 -66.74 -7.69
C LEU A 32 104.33 -66.23 -6.96
N PRO A 33 104.78 -66.80 -5.83
CA PRO A 33 106.01 -66.32 -5.17
C PRO A 33 107.28 -66.54 -6.01
N GLU A 34 107.41 -67.72 -6.63
CA GLU A 34 108.57 -68.04 -7.48
C GLU A 34 108.58 -67.21 -8.76
N ARG A 35 107.42 -67.04 -9.41
CA ARG A 35 107.30 -66.23 -10.63
C ARG A 35 107.57 -64.75 -10.37
N ARG A 36 107.14 -64.21 -9.22
CA ARG A 36 107.47 -62.83 -8.81
C ARG A 36 108.98 -62.68 -8.61
N ALA A 37 109.63 -63.62 -7.92
CA ALA A 37 111.07 -63.60 -7.72
C ALA A 37 111.85 -63.68 -9.04
N GLU A 38 111.40 -64.50 -9.98
CA GLU A 38 112.01 -64.60 -11.31
C GLU A 38 111.84 -63.31 -12.13
N VAL A 39 110.66 -62.71 -12.10
CA VAL A 39 110.39 -61.44 -12.80
C VAL A 39 111.19 -60.30 -12.19
N VAL A 40 111.29 -60.23 -10.86
CA VAL A 40 112.15 -59.27 -10.15
C VAL A 40 113.61 -59.47 -10.53
N ARG A 41 114.09 -60.72 -10.60
CA ARG A 41 115.48 -61.05 -10.97
C ARG A 41 115.80 -60.66 -12.42
N ARG A 42 114.94 -60.99 -13.39
CA ARG A 42 115.15 -60.59 -14.79
C ARG A 42 115.07 -59.07 -14.98
N LEU A 43 114.17 -58.39 -14.27
CA LEU A 43 114.11 -56.93 -14.28
C LEU A 43 115.38 -56.33 -13.69
N SER A 44 115.89 -56.88 -12.59
CA SER A 44 117.17 -56.47 -11.99
C SER A 44 118.34 -56.62 -12.97
N ASP A 45 118.49 -57.79 -13.59
CA ASP A 45 119.56 -58.04 -14.58
C ASP A 45 119.42 -57.10 -15.79
N TYR A 46 118.19 -56.85 -16.24
CA TYR A 46 117.92 -55.92 -17.34
C TYR A 46 118.33 -54.48 -17.00
N TYR A 47 117.98 -53.97 -15.82
CA TYR A 47 118.34 -52.61 -15.41
C TYR A 47 119.84 -52.46 -15.11
N GLN A 48 120.49 -53.49 -14.56
CA GLN A 48 121.95 -53.53 -14.40
C GLN A 48 122.67 -53.53 -15.75
N SER A 49 122.18 -54.26 -16.76
CA SER A 49 122.74 -54.25 -18.11
C SER A 49 122.65 -52.88 -18.81
N LYS A 50 121.78 -52.00 -18.31
CA LYS A 50 121.56 -50.65 -18.82
C LYS A 50 122.25 -49.57 -17.97
N ASN A 51 123.09 -49.95 -17.00
CA ASN A 51 123.83 -49.05 -16.12
C ASN A 51 122.94 -48.11 -15.28
N ILE A 52 121.73 -48.55 -14.91
CA ILE A 52 120.82 -47.82 -14.01
C ILE A 52 120.71 -48.62 -12.71
N GLU A 53 121.26 -48.09 -11.61
CA GLU A 53 121.12 -48.73 -10.30
C GLU A 53 119.70 -48.51 -9.75
N VAL A 54 118.90 -49.56 -9.75
CA VAL A 54 117.56 -49.60 -9.14
C VAL A 54 117.60 -50.52 -7.93
N SER A 55 117.18 -50.03 -6.76
CA SER A 55 117.18 -50.85 -5.53
C SER A 55 116.18 -52.00 -5.63
N SER A 56 116.55 -53.17 -5.12
CA SER A 56 115.72 -54.39 -5.16
C SER A 56 114.34 -54.24 -4.51
N ASP A 57 114.20 -53.36 -3.52
CA ASP A 57 112.95 -53.16 -2.76
C ASP A 57 111.86 -52.43 -3.57
N VAL A 58 112.25 -51.57 -4.53
CA VAL A 58 111.31 -50.87 -5.42
C VAL A 58 110.77 -51.81 -6.50
N LEU A 59 111.62 -52.70 -7.01
CA LEU A 59 111.22 -53.70 -8.01
C LEU A 59 110.20 -54.70 -7.47
N ASP A 60 110.37 -55.19 -6.24
CA ASP A 60 109.42 -56.14 -5.64
C ASP A 60 108.05 -55.49 -5.38
N LYS A 61 108.03 -54.25 -4.87
CA LYS A 61 106.77 -53.50 -4.67
C LYS A 61 106.03 -53.22 -5.96
N GLY A 62 106.73 -52.81 -7.02
CA GLY A 62 106.14 -52.53 -8.33
C GLY A 62 105.49 -53.77 -8.96
N VAL A 63 106.16 -54.92 -8.89
CA VAL A 63 105.62 -56.18 -9.41
C VAL A 63 104.41 -56.64 -8.58
N LYS A 64 104.43 -56.46 -7.25
CA LYS A 64 103.33 -56.88 -6.36
C LYS A 64 102.02 -56.12 -6.63
N GLU A 65 102.07 -54.83 -6.92
CA GLU A 65 100.89 -54.01 -7.19
C GLU A 65 100.27 -54.28 -8.57
N TYR A 66 101.10 -54.61 -9.57
CA TYR A 66 100.61 -55.01 -10.89
C TYR A 66 99.72 -56.25 -10.84
N PHE A 67 100.03 -57.23 -9.98
CA PHE A 67 99.24 -58.46 -9.88
C PHE A 67 97.92 -58.31 -9.08
N SER A 68 97.73 -57.29 -8.25
CA SER A 68 96.53 -57.17 -7.38
C SER A 68 95.30 -56.56 -8.06
N LYS A 69 95.48 -55.66 -9.04
CA LYS A 69 94.37 -54.97 -9.72
C LYS A 69 93.58 -55.83 -10.72
N ARG A 70 94.05 -57.03 -11.08
CA ARG A 70 93.48 -57.84 -12.17
C ARG A 70 92.24 -58.67 -11.79
N LEU A 71 91.83 -58.71 -10.51
CA LEU A 71 90.80 -59.64 -10.01
C LEU A 71 89.54 -59.00 -9.39
N MET A 72 89.20 -57.74 -9.70
CA MET A 72 87.94 -57.12 -9.23
C MET A 72 87.04 -56.68 -10.39
N PHE A 73 85.73 -56.95 -10.27
CA PHE A 73 84.68 -56.51 -11.21
C PHE A 73 83.88 -55.36 -10.61
N ASP A 74 83.62 -54.31 -11.39
CA ASP A 74 82.90 -53.10 -10.95
C ASP A 74 81.61 -52.91 -11.80
N ALA A 75 80.45 -52.85 -11.14
CA ALA A 75 79.15 -52.74 -11.81
C ALA A 75 78.76 -51.27 -12.07
N PRO A 76 78.22 -50.91 -13.26
CA PRO A 76 77.93 -49.52 -13.60
C PRO A 76 76.73 -48.97 -12.80
N LYS A 77 76.89 -47.77 -12.24
CA LYS A 77 75.84 -47.08 -11.47
C LYS A 77 74.78 -46.49 -12.42
N LEU A 78 73.56 -47.03 -12.40
CA LEU A 78 72.41 -46.50 -13.15
C LEU A 78 71.85 -45.23 -12.47
N GLY A 79 71.53 -44.21 -13.28
CA GLY A 79 70.99 -42.93 -12.83
C GLY A 79 69.55 -42.98 -12.30
N MET A 80 69.15 -41.93 -11.59
CA MET A 80 67.86 -41.87 -10.88
C MET A 80 66.64 -41.93 -11.83
N PHE A 81 66.73 -41.27 -12.99
CA PHE A 81 65.68 -41.29 -14.01
C PHE A 81 65.52 -42.65 -14.69
N SER A 82 66.61 -43.36 -14.98
CA SER A 82 66.54 -44.71 -15.52
C SER A 82 65.81 -45.68 -14.57
N ARG A 83 65.91 -45.45 -13.25
CA ARG A 83 65.25 -46.27 -12.24
C ARG A 83 63.75 -46.01 -12.15
N THR A 84 63.31 -44.75 -12.22
CA THR A 84 61.87 -44.40 -12.18
C THR A 84 61.16 -44.81 -13.46
N TRP A 85 61.77 -44.61 -14.64
CA TRP A 85 61.22 -45.06 -15.91
C TRP A 85 61.16 -46.59 -16.02
N ALA A 86 62.21 -47.30 -15.56
CA ALA A 86 62.17 -48.76 -15.49
C ALA A 86 61.04 -49.26 -14.58
N ALA A 87 60.86 -48.67 -13.40
CA ALA A 87 59.78 -49.03 -12.48
C ALA A 87 58.38 -48.73 -13.06
N LEU A 88 58.22 -47.60 -13.75
CA LEU A 88 56.96 -47.20 -14.38
C LEU A 88 56.60 -48.15 -15.55
N VAL A 89 57.57 -48.54 -16.37
CA VAL A 89 57.38 -49.50 -17.46
C VAL A 89 57.08 -50.92 -16.95
N ILE A 90 57.69 -51.35 -15.86
CA ILE A 90 57.43 -52.68 -15.25
C ILE A 90 56.01 -52.73 -14.64
N SER A 91 55.56 -51.64 -14.02
CA SER A 91 54.22 -51.55 -13.41
C SER A 91 53.07 -51.28 -14.40
N ARG A 92 53.35 -51.25 -15.72
CA ARG A 92 52.39 -50.90 -16.78
C ARG A 92 51.06 -51.65 -16.72
N ARG A 93 51.05 -52.92 -16.29
CA ARG A 93 49.84 -53.76 -16.23
C ARG A 93 48.81 -53.27 -15.21
N VAL A 94 49.21 -52.47 -14.22
CA VAL A 94 48.36 -52.00 -13.12
C VAL A 94 47.88 -50.56 -13.32
N TRP A 95 48.73 -49.69 -13.87
CA TRP A 95 48.41 -48.27 -14.02
C TRP A 95 47.77 -47.91 -15.37
N VAL A 96 48.09 -48.62 -16.45
CA VAL A 96 47.50 -48.38 -17.79
C VAL A 96 45.96 -48.48 -17.81
N PRO A 97 45.29 -49.53 -17.26
CA PRO A 97 43.82 -49.57 -17.29
C PRO A 97 43.17 -48.45 -16.45
N ARG A 98 43.82 -48.03 -15.34
CA ARG A 98 43.35 -46.89 -14.52
C ARG A 98 43.50 -45.57 -15.25
N ALA A 99 44.61 -45.38 -15.97
CA ALA A 99 44.84 -44.21 -16.81
C ALA A 99 43.83 -44.14 -17.96
N ILE A 100 43.54 -45.27 -18.63
CA ILE A 100 42.52 -45.35 -19.68
C ILE A 100 41.13 -45.01 -19.13
N LEU A 101 40.75 -45.55 -17.97
CA LEU A 101 39.47 -45.25 -17.33
C LEU A 101 39.37 -43.76 -16.95
N GLY A 102 40.46 -43.19 -16.42
CA GLY A 102 40.56 -41.76 -16.10
C GLY A 102 40.44 -40.87 -17.35
N CYS A 103 41.11 -41.24 -18.45
CA CYS A 103 40.97 -40.54 -19.73
C CYS A 103 39.55 -40.63 -20.29
N LEU A 104 38.92 -41.82 -20.25
CA LEU A 104 37.52 -42.00 -20.65
C LEU A 104 36.59 -41.13 -19.80
N PHE A 105 36.80 -41.08 -18.48
CA PHE A 105 36.04 -40.20 -17.60
C PHE A 105 36.23 -38.73 -17.96
N CYS A 106 37.46 -38.28 -18.23
CA CYS A 106 37.73 -36.90 -18.65
C CYS A 106 37.03 -36.57 -19.98
N VAL A 107 37.06 -37.49 -20.96
CA VAL A 107 36.38 -37.31 -22.25
C VAL A 107 34.87 -37.24 -22.07
N VAL A 108 34.30 -38.11 -21.23
CA VAL A 108 32.87 -38.11 -20.92
C VAL A 108 32.48 -36.82 -20.19
N SER A 109 33.22 -36.41 -19.16
CA SER A 109 32.98 -35.16 -18.44
C SER A 109 33.10 -33.93 -19.34
N PHE A 110 34.09 -33.91 -20.24
CA PHE A 110 34.25 -32.83 -21.23
C PHE A 110 33.11 -32.82 -22.25
N SER A 111 32.64 -33.98 -22.68
CA SER A 111 31.49 -34.14 -23.58
C SER A 111 30.18 -33.69 -22.92
N LEU A 112 29.91 -34.12 -21.68
CA LEU A 112 28.76 -33.65 -20.90
C LEU A 112 28.83 -32.14 -20.65
N GLY A 113 30.00 -31.61 -20.30
CA GLY A 113 30.20 -30.18 -20.10
C GLY A 113 29.96 -29.37 -21.38
N SER A 114 30.47 -29.85 -22.52
CA SER A 114 30.25 -29.22 -23.83
C SER A 114 28.78 -29.27 -24.25
N TYR A 115 28.10 -30.39 -24.00
CA TYR A 115 26.68 -30.53 -24.27
C TYR A 115 25.84 -29.60 -23.39
N ALA A 116 26.10 -29.56 -22.08
CA ALA A 116 25.42 -28.66 -21.14
C ALA A 116 25.67 -27.17 -21.46
N PHE A 117 26.88 -26.82 -21.90
CA PHE A 117 27.21 -25.46 -22.32
C PHE A 117 26.43 -25.08 -23.58
N LYS A 118 26.35 -25.97 -24.57
CA LYS A 118 25.59 -25.75 -25.80
C LYS A 118 24.09 -25.58 -25.54
N THR A 119 23.49 -26.44 -24.71
CA THR A 119 22.06 -26.32 -24.36
C THR A 119 21.78 -25.04 -23.58
N HIS A 120 22.69 -24.60 -22.72
CA HIS A 120 22.57 -23.32 -22.03
C HIS A 120 22.65 -22.13 -23.01
N GLN A 121 23.55 -22.16 -23.99
CA GLN A 121 23.65 -21.12 -25.03
C GLN A 121 22.38 -21.04 -25.87
N GLU A 122 21.85 -22.18 -26.31
CA GLU A 122 20.60 -22.26 -27.07
C GLU A 122 19.41 -21.71 -26.25
N GLY A 123 19.33 -22.04 -24.96
CA GLY A 123 18.31 -21.52 -24.05
C GLY A 123 18.32 -20.00 -23.89
N VAL A 124 19.51 -19.40 -23.73
CA VAL A 124 19.67 -17.93 -23.61
C VAL A 124 19.27 -17.22 -24.90
N VAL A 125 19.64 -17.77 -26.06
CA VAL A 125 19.25 -17.22 -27.35
C VAL A 125 17.74 -17.32 -27.56
N ALA A 126 17.14 -18.47 -27.19
CA ALA A 126 15.70 -18.67 -27.27
C ALA A 126 14.92 -17.68 -26.38
N SER A 127 15.36 -17.44 -25.14
CA SER A 127 14.69 -16.49 -24.25
C SER A 127 14.79 -15.04 -24.74
N LEU A 128 15.93 -14.65 -25.33
CA LEU A 128 16.08 -13.32 -25.94
C LEU A 128 15.16 -13.15 -27.15
N PHE A 129 15.01 -14.20 -27.97
CA PHE A 129 14.11 -14.19 -29.11
C PHE A 129 12.64 -14.13 -28.67
N ASP A 130 12.25 -14.93 -27.68
CA ASP A 130 10.91 -14.93 -27.12
C ASP A 130 10.55 -13.55 -26.53
N THR A 131 11.46 -12.95 -25.75
CA THR A 131 11.31 -11.59 -25.22
C THR A 131 11.17 -10.56 -26.34
N ALA A 132 12.01 -10.63 -27.38
CA ALA A 132 11.91 -9.72 -28.52
C ALA A 132 10.58 -9.88 -29.29
N SER A 133 10.09 -11.12 -29.43
CA SER A 133 8.84 -11.42 -30.13
C SER A 133 7.61 -10.92 -29.36
N THR A 134 7.60 -11.10 -28.04
CA THR A 134 6.52 -10.63 -27.16
C THR A 134 6.49 -9.10 -27.11
N LEU A 135 7.64 -8.45 -27.02
CA LEU A 135 7.75 -7.00 -27.08
C LEU A 135 7.20 -6.45 -28.41
N LYS A 136 7.50 -7.12 -29.52
CA LYS A 136 6.97 -6.79 -30.84
C LYS A 136 5.44 -6.92 -30.92
N SER A 137 4.87 -8.00 -30.38
CA SER A 137 3.41 -8.14 -30.34
C SER A 137 2.76 -7.07 -29.46
N SER A 138 3.31 -6.79 -28.27
CA SER A 138 2.77 -5.77 -27.37
C SER A 138 2.83 -4.36 -27.97
N SER A 139 3.88 -4.03 -28.73
CA SER A 139 3.96 -2.77 -29.47
C SER A 139 2.92 -2.67 -30.61
N ALA A 140 2.63 -3.78 -31.29
CA ALA A 140 1.58 -3.84 -32.30
C ALA A 140 0.20 -3.61 -31.66
N ASP A 141 -0.09 -4.26 -30.53
CA ASP A 141 -1.33 -4.06 -29.78
C ASP A 141 -1.46 -2.62 -29.28
N LEU A 142 -0.39 -2.04 -28.74
CA LEU A 142 -0.37 -0.64 -28.32
C LEU A 142 -0.59 0.33 -29.48
N THR A 143 -0.12 0.00 -30.69
CA THR A 143 -0.37 0.80 -31.90
C THR A 143 -1.86 0.85 -32.23
N LEU A 144 -2.57 -0.28 -32.09
CA LEU A 144 -4.02 -0.33 -32.28
C LEU A 144 -4.76 0.48 -31.21
N GLU A 145 -4.33 0.43 -29.94
CA GLU A 145 -4.91 1.27 -28.89
C GLU A 145 -4.67 2.77 -29.12
N ILE A 146 -3.47 3.16 -29.57
CA ILE A 146 -3.17 4.55 -29.93
C ILE A 146 -4.11 5.03 -31.03
N LEU A 147 -4.34 4.21 -32.06
CA LEU A 147 -5.25 4.53 -33.14
C LEU A 147 -6.69 4.73 -32.66
N ASP A 148 -7.21 3.83 -31.80
CA ASP A 148 -8.54 3.96 -31.20
C ASP A 148 -8.67 5.28 -30.41
N VAL A 149 -7.69 5.58 -29.56
CA VAL A 149 -7.66 6.81 -28.76
C VAL A 149 -7.64 8.05 -29.67
N GLN A 150 -6.86 8.06 -30.75
CA GLN A 150 -6.84 9.18 -31.70
C GLN A 150 -8.17 9.36 -32.44
N VAL A 151 -8.85 8.27 -32.80
CA VAL A 151 -10.19 8.32 -33.39
C VAL A 151 -11.19 8.92 -32.39
N ARG A 152 -11.14 8.49 -31.13
CA ARG A 152 -11.99 9.03 -30.05
C ARG A 152 -11.73 10.52 -29.80
N ILE A 153 -10.46 10.95 -29.76
CA ILE A 153 -10.07 12.37 -29.67
C ILE A 153 -10.71 13.18 -30.80
N THR A 154 -10.63 12.66 -32.03
CA THR A 154 -11.16 13.37 -33.21
C THR A 154 -12.68 13.52 -33.15
N ARG A 155 -13.40 12.46 -32.77
CA ARG A 155 -14.86 12.51 -32.59
C ARG A 155 -15.27 13.50 -31.49
N LEU A 156 -14.56 13.47 -30.36
CA LEU A 156 -14.84 14.36 -29.23
C LEU A 156 -14.51 15.82 -29.55
N ALA A 157 -13.46 16.09 -30.33
CA ALA A 157 -13.10 17.43 -30.76
C ALA A 157 -14.25 18.11 -31.53
N SER A 158 -14.94 17.36 -32.40
CA SER A 158 -16.09 17.85 -33.15
C SER A 158 -17.26 18.22 -32.25
N SER A 159 -17.62 17.39 -31.26
CA SER A 159 -18.70 17.70 -30.32
C SER A 159 -18.34 18.85 -29.37
N LEU A 160 -17.06 19.01 -29.02
CA LEU A 160 -16.61 20.07 -28.14
C LEU A 160 -16.64 21.46 -28.77
N ALA A 161 -16.39 21.53 -30.08
CA ALA A 161 -16.45 22.78 -30.83
C ALA A 161 -17.85 23.41 -30.75
N GLU A 162 -18.89 22.59 -30.64
CA GLU A 162 -20.28 23.02 -30.48
C GLU A 162 -20.58 23.41 -29.02
N ALA A 163 -20.10 22.65 -28.04
CA ALA A 163 -20.41 22.84 -26.62
C ALA A 163 -19.69 24.02 -25.92
N LYS A 164 -18.60 24.54 -26.49
CA LYS A 164 -17.81 25.69 -25.96
C LYS A 164 -17.33 25.53 -24.50
N LEU A 165 -16.88 24.33 -24.11
CA LEU A 165 -16.41 24.03 -22.75
C LEU A 165 -14.88 24.14 -22.61
N PRO A 166 -14.34 25.17 -21.93
CA PRO A 166 -12.89 25.37 -21.84
C PRO A 166 -12.18 24.29 -21.02
N ALA A 167 -12.81 23.78 -19.95
CA ALA A 167 -12.27 22.68 -19.14
C ALA A 167 -12.12 21.38 -19.93
N ALA A 168 -13.17 20.96 -20.64
CA ALA A 168 -13.13 19.76 -21.46
C ALA A 168 -12.11 19.89 -22.61
N ASN A 169 -11.92 21.09 -23.16
CA ASN A 169 -10.91 21.34 -24.20
C ASN A 169 -9.48 21.16 -23.66
N ARG A 170 -9.22 21.62 -22.43
CA ARG A 170 -7.92 21.39 -21.77
C ARG A 170 -7.65 19.89 -21.57
N MET A 171 -8.64 19.13 -21.12
CA MET A 171 -8.53 17.66 -20.98
C MET A 171 -8.26 16.98 -22.32
N LEU A 172 -8.96 17.39 -23.39
CA LEU A 172 -8.74 16.87 -24.74
C LEU A 172 -7.33 17.17 -25.26
N LEU A 173 -6.79 18.37 -25.00
CA LEU A 173 -5.42 18.72 -25.37
C LEU A 173 -4.39 17.88 -24.62
N ARG A 174 -4.59 17.61 -23.32
CA ARG A 174 -3.74 16.71 -22.54
C ARG A 174 -3.80 15.26 -23.04
N ALA A 175 -5.00 14.77 -23.38
CA ALA A 175 -5.17 13.46 -23.99
C ALA A 175 -4.43 13.35 -25.32
N ARG A 176 -4.51 14.38 -26.17
CA ARG A 176 -3.79 14.43 -27.45
C ARG A 176 -2.28 14.45 -27.27
N ALA A 177 -1.78 15.25 -26.32
CA ALA A 177 -0.35 15.28 -26.00
C ALA A 177 0.15 13.91 -25.48
N SER A 178 -0.63 13.27 -24.60
CA SER A 178 -0.29 11.96 -24.03
C SER A 178 -0.32 10.85 -25.09
N ALA A 179 -1.28 10.87 -26.01
CA ALA A 179 -1.34 9.94 -27.13
C ALA A 179 -0.14 10.12 -28.09
N ALA A 180 0.25 11.36 -28.39
CA ALA A 180 1.42 11.65 -29.23
C ALA A 180 2.73 11.22 -28.54
N GLU A 181 2.86 11.41 -27.23
CA GLU A 181 4.02 10.94 -26.47
C GLU A 181 4.08 9.40 -26.43
N ALA A 182 2.94 8.72 -26.28
CA ALA A 182 2.86 7.26 -26.35
C ALA A 182 3.34 6.73 -27.72
N GLU A 183 2.95 7.39 -28.81
CA GLU A 183 3.40 7.04 -30.17
C GLU A 183 4.91 7.19 -30.33
N GLN A 184 5.50 8.29 -29.81
CA GLN A 184 6.94 8.50 -29.84
C GLN A 184 7.74 7.48 -29.01
N LEU A 185 7.17 7.01 -27.90
CA LEU A 185 7.77 6.02 -27.03
C LEU A 185 7.63 4.58 -27.57
N ASN A 186 6.62 4.32 -28.41
CA ASN A 186 6.34 3.00 -29.01
C ASN A 186 7.21 2.72 -30.25
N VAL A 187 8.54 2.82 -30.11
CA VAL A 187 9.51 2.53 -31.18
C VAL A 187 10.37 1.34 -30.77
N ILE A 188 10.26 0.24 -31.52
CA ILE A 188 11.11 -0.95 -31.36
C ILE A 188 12.24 -0.91 -32.38
N GLU A 189 13.48 -0.92 -31.90
CA GLU A 189 14.67 -1.07 -32.74
C GLU A 189 15.02 -2.56 -32.89
N PRO A 190 15.33 -3.03 -34.11
CA PRO A 190 15.74 -4.41 -34.33
C PRO A 190 17.10 -4.70 -33.67
N LEU A 191 17.24 -5.87 -33.06
CA LEU A 191 18.50 -6.32 -32.46
C LEU A 191 19.58 -6.51 -33.55
N LYS A 192 20.79 -5.98 -33.34
CA LYS A 192 21.90 -6.02 -34.32
C LYS A 192 22.42 -7.43 -34.61
N SER A 193 22.56 -8.26 -33.58
CA SER A 193 22.97 -9.66 -33.71
C SER A 193 22.40 -10.47 -32.56
N ILE A 194 21.76 -11.60 -32.83
CA ILE A 194 21.23 -12.50 -31.81
C ILE A 194 22.26 -13.62 -31.59
N SER A 195 23.22 -13.40 -30.69
CA SER A 195 24.26 -14.38 -30.34
C SER A 195 24.53 -14.39 -28.82
N TYR A 196 25.12 -15.48 -28.32
CA TYR A 196 25.49 -15.61 -26.91
C TYR A 196 26.52 -14.56 -26.44
N GLU A 197 27.38 -14.09 -27.34
CA GLU A 197 28.39 -13.06 -27.04
C GLU A 197 27.75 -11.69 -26.83
N SER A 198 26.76 -11.35 -27.66
CA SER A 198 25.97 -10.11 -27.56
C SER A 198 24.89 -10.13 -26.48
N ARG A 199 24.78 -11.21 -25.67
CA ARG A 199 23.64 -11.42 -24.74
C ARG A 199 23.40 -10.25 -23.79
N GLN A 200 24.47 -9.65 -23.28
CA GLN A 200 24.36 -8.58 -22.28
C GLN A 200 23.88 -7.26 -22.93
N GLU A 201 24.38 -6.93 -24.12
CA GLU A 201 23.95 -5.76 -24.90
C GLU A 201 22.49 -5.93 -25.38
N ASN A 202 22.14 -7.12 -25.87
CA ASN A 202 20.77 -7.43 -26.27
C ASN A 202 19.79 -7.36 -25.09
N GLN A 203 20.17 -7.91 -23.92
CA GLN A 203 19.34 -7.82 -22.72
C GLN A 203 19.15 -6.36 -22.30
N GLN A 204 20.22 -5.55 -22.25
CA GLN A 204 20.11 -4.12 -21.93
C GLN A 204 19.23 -3.37 -22.92
N THR A 205 19.31 -3.70 -24.20
CA THR A 205 18.46 -3.10 -25.24
C THR A 205 16.99 -3.48 -25.01
N LEU A 206 16.69 -4.76 -24.80
CA LEU A 206 15.34 -5.25 -24.52
C LEU A 206 14.76 -4.64 -23.24
N ASP A 207 15.55 -4.53 -22.16
CA ASP A 207 15.14 -3.90 -20.90
C ASP A 207 14.86 -2.40 -21.09
N SER A 208 15.65 -1.72 -21.93
CA SER A 208 15.40 -0.30 -22.23
C SER A 208 14.14 -0.11 -23.08
N GLN A 209 13.87 -1.03 -24.01
CA GLN A 209 12.69 -1.00 -24.87
C GLN A 209 11.43 -1.36 -24.08
N SER A 210 11.48 -2.36 -23.18
CA SER A 210 10.36 -2.70 -22.31
C SER A 210 10.00 -1.54 -21.39
N ALA A 211 11.00 -0.88 -20.79
CA ALA A 211 10.76 0.31 -19.96
C ALA A 211 10.15 1.50 -20.75
N ARG A 212 10.51 1.66 -22.04
CA ARG A 212 9.86 2.66 -22.92
C ARG A 212 8.42 2.27 -23.24
N LEU A 213 8.16 0.99 -23.51
CA LEU A 213 6.83 0.46 -23.78
C LEU A 213 5.92 0.62 -22.55
N ASP A 214 6.40 0.34 -21.35
CA ASP A 214 5.66 0.56 -20.10
C ASP A 214 5.29 2.03 -19.91
N LYS A 215 6.22 2.95 -20.22
CA LYS A 215 5.94 4.39 -20.22
C LYS A 215 4.87 4.74 -21.26
N ALA A 216 4.94 4.17 -22.45
CA ALA A 216 3.96 4.39 -23.51
C ALA A 216 2.55 3.91 -23.09
N TYR A 217 2.45 2.75 -22.42
CA TYR A 217 1.20 2.25 -21.83
C TYR A 217 0.65 3.19 -20.75
N ASN A 218 1.50 3.71 -19.87
CA ASN A 218 1.06 4.66 -18.85
C ASN A 218 0.55 5.98 -19.48
N ARG A 219 1.20 6.44 -20.56
CA ARG A 219 0.74 7.62 -21.32
C ARG A 219 -0.59 7.38 -22.03
N ILE A 220 -0.79 6.21 -22.64
CA ILE A 220 -2.07 5.93 -23.30
C ILE A 220 -3.21 5.77 -22.29
N ASN A 221 -2.95 5.19 -21.12
CA ASN A 221 -3.93 5.11 -20.03
C ASN A 221 -4.29 6.51 -19.50
N SER A 222 -3.30 7.38 -19.32
CA SER A 222 -3.54 8.79 -18.96
C SER A 222 -4.41 9.50 -20.00
N ALA A 223 -4.18 9.25 -21.31
CA ALA A 223 -4.99 9.80 -22.38
C ALA A 223 -6.45 9.30 -22.34
N LYS A 224 -6.65 8.01 -22.05
CA LYS A 224 -7.98 7.40 -21.88
C LYS A 224 -8.73 8.01 -20.69
N GLU A 225 -8.04 8.24 -19.57
CA GLU A 225 -8.60 8.90 -18.39
C GLU A 225 -9.06 10.32 -18.71
N ASP A 226 -8.17 11.15 -19.29
CA ASP A 226 -8.52 12.52 -19.70
C ASP A 226 -9.71 12.56 -20.67
N LEU A 227 -9.80 11.62 -21.61
CA LEU A 227 -10.95 11.48 -22.51
C LEU A 227 -12.24 11.15 -21.76
N ASN A 228 -12.19 10.18 -20.85
CA ASN A 228 -13.36 9.78 -20.06
C ASN A 228 -13.84 10.94 -19.16
N SER A 229 -12.90 11.67 -18.53
CA SER A 229 -13.23 12.86 -17.73
C SER A 229 -13.80 13.98 -18.59
N ALA A 230 -13.30 14.18 -19.82
CA ALA A 230 -13.87 15.16 -20.76
C ALA A 230 -15.31 14.79 -21.17
N ILE A 231 -15.57 13.52 -21.52
CA ILE A 231 -16.93 13.02 -21.84
C ILE A 231 -17.87 13.24 -20.65
N ALA A 232 -17.42 12.87 -19.46
CA ALA A 232 -18.15 13.04 -18.22
C ALA A 232 -18.53 14.50 -17.94
N LEU A 233 -17.63 15.43 -18.26
CA LEU A 233 -17.84 16.86 -18.06
C LEU A 233 -18.83 17.44 -19.08
N ILE A 234 -18.77 16.98 -20.34
CA ILE A 234 -19.74 17.34 -21.38
C ILE A 234 -21.15 16.91 -20.95
N SER A 235 -21.30 15.66 -20.53
CA SER A 235 -22.57 15.13 -20.03
C SER A 235 -23.10 15.93 -18.83
N ALA A 236 -22.24 16.28 -17.86
CA ALA A 236 -22.66 17.10 -16.73
C ALA A 236 -23.11 18.52 -17.16
N ASN A 237 -22.49 19.08 -18.19
CA ASN A 237 -22.91 20.37 -18.74
C ASN A 237 -24.23 20.28 -19.52
N GLU A 238 -24.44 19.20 -20.26
CA GLU A 238 -25.70 18.93 -20.96
C GLU A 238 -26.85 18.76 -19.95
N ASP A 239 -26.62 18.01 -18.87
CA ASP A 239 -27.56 17.85 -17.76
C ASP A 239 -27.89 19.20 -17.12
N LEU A 240 -26.87 20.02 -16.83
CA LEU A 240 -27.07 21.37 -16.29
C LEU A 240 -27.87 22.25 -17.25
N SER A 241 -27.51 22.28 -18.53
CA SER A 241 -28.18 23.08 -19.56
C SER A 241 -29.65 22.67 -19.70
N THR A 242 -29.92 21.37 -19.74
CA THR A 242 -31.28 20.82 -19.81
C THR A 242 -32.08 21.17 -18.56
N THR A 243 -31.46 21.04 -17.38
CA THR A 243 -32.09 21.35 -16.09
C THR A 243 -32.46 22.84 -16.00
N VAL A 244 -31.54 23.73 -16.40
CA VAL A 244 -31.76 25.19 -16.36
C VAL A 244 -32.75 25.63 -17.44
N ALA A 245 -32.78 24.97 -18.60
CA ALA A 245 -33.76 25.26 -19.65
C ALA A 245 -35.17 24.74 -19.35
N GLY A 246 -35.31 23.76 -18.45
CA GLY A 246 -36.59 23.13 -18.10
C GLY A 246 -37.62 24.09 -17.49
N SER A 247 -38.91 23.78 -17.67
CA SER A 247 -40.03 24.59 -17.16
C SER A 247 -39.99 24.78 -15.65
N ASP A 248 -39.61 23.74 -14.92
CA ASP A 248 -39.63 23.72 -13.45
C ASP A 248 -38.62 24.73 -12.90
N TYR A 249 -37.39 24.70 -13.42
CA TYR A 249 -36.37 25.69 -13.06
C TYR A 249 -36.80 27.11 -13.42
N GLN A 250 -37.33 27.32 -14.63
CA GLN A 250 -37.73 28.64 -15.09
C GLN A 250 -38.85 29.25 -14.25
N SER A 251 -39.82 28.44 -13.80
CA SER A 251 -40.91 28.87 -12.94
C SER A 251 -40.45 29.15 -11.49
N MET A 252 -39.48 28.39 -10.99
CA MET A 252 -39.05 28.46 -9.58
C MET A 252 -37.91 29.45 -9.31
N LYS A 253 -37.02 29.70 -10.28
CA LYS A 253 -35.79 30.50 -10.07
C LYS A 253 -36.02 31.92 -9.55
N GLY A 254 -37.19 32.51 -9.84
CA GLY A 254 -37.56 33.85 -9.38
C GLY A 254 -38.00 33.88 -7.91
N ARG A 255 -38.66 32.81 -7.44
CA ARG A 255 -39.17 32.68 -6.07
C ARG A 255 -38.10 32.15 -5.10
N TYR A 256 -37.19 31.33 -5.60
CA TYR A 256 -36.16 30.65 -4.80
C TYR A 256 -34.74 31.04 -5.27
N PRO A 257 -34.11 32.05 -4.65
CA PRO A 257 -32.78 32.53 -5.03
C PRO A 257 -31.65 31.50 -4.88
N THR A 258 -31.89 30.40 -4.18
CA THR A 258 -30.93 29.28 -4.04
C THR A 258 -30.75 28.49 -5.34
N LEU A 259 -31.78 28.39 -6.19
CA LEU A 259 -31.68 27.73 -7.50
C LEU A 259 -30.68 28.41 -8.45
N PRO A 260 -30.75 29.72 -8.72
CA PRO A 260 -29.75 30.38 -9.56
C PRO A 260 -28.35 30.38 -8.93
N LYS A 261 -28.23 30.44 -7.60
CA LYS A 261 -26.93 30.29 -6.93
C LYS A 261 -26.32 28.90 -7.15
N ALA A 262 -27.11 27.84 -6.97
CA ALA A 262 -26.67 26.47 -7.19
C ALA A 262 -26.32 26.20 -8.67
N ALA A 263 -27.12 26.74 -9.61
CA ALA A 263 -26.82 26.65 -11.04
C ALA A 263 -25.53 27.36 -11.42
N ALA A 264 -25.31 28.58 -10.91
CA ALA A 264 -24.07 29.33 -11.14
C ALA A 264 -22.84 28.65 -10.51
N GLU A 265 -23.01 28.01 -9.34
CA GLU A 265 -21.95 27.21 -8.72
C GLU A 265 -21.61 25.98 -9.56
N ALA A 266 -22.62 25.23 -10.03
CA ALA A 266 -22.43 24.09 -10.92
C ALA A 266 -21.71 24.50 -12.22
N GLU A 267 -22.15 25.59 -12.87
CA GLU A 267 -21.52 26.14 -14.07
C GLU A 267 -20.05 26.51 -13.82
N ARG A 268 -19.76 27.19 -12.69
CA ARG A 268 -18.39 27.55 -12.31
C ARG A 268 -17.51 26.30 -12.13
N LEU A 269 -18.00 25.29 -11.42
CA LEU A 269 -17.26 24.05 -11.18
C LEU A 269 -17.01 23.30 -12.50
N ILE A 270 -17.99 23.24 -13.40
CA ILE A 270 -17.84 22.64 -14.73
C ILE A 270 -16.75 23.37 -15.54
N ASN A 271 -16.78 24.71 -15.57
CA ASN A 271 -15.83 25.50 -16.35
C ASN A 271 -14.40 25.46 -15.81
N GLN A 272 -14.22 25.19 -14.51
CA GLN A 272 -12.91 25.16 -13.86
C GLN A 272 -12.31 23.75 -13.73
N ALA A 273 -13.13 22.69 -13.86
CA ALA A 273 -12.71 21.31 -13.65
C ALA A 273 -11.45 20.93 -14.44
N SER A 274 -10.44 20.43 -13.73
CA SER A 274 -9.14 20.05 -14.32
C SER A 274 -8.65 18.69 -13.82
N THR A 275 -9.13 18.27 -12.65
CA THR A 275 -8.84 16.98 -12.01
C THR A 275 -10.11 16.14 -11.85
N GLU A 276 -9.95 14.85 -11.55
CA GLU A 276 -11.06 13.95 -11.26
C GLU A 276 -11.86 14.39 -10.02
N SER A 277 -11.18 14.98 -9.03
CA SER A 277 -11.85 15.53 -7.84
C SER A 277 -12.77 16.70 -8.19
N ASP A 278 -12.32 17.60 -9.08
CA ASP A 278 -13.13 18.73 -9.54
C ASP A 278 -14.34 18.25 -10.34
N LEU A 279 -14.17 17.23 -11.18
CA LEU A 279 -15.25 16.62 -11.94
C LEU A 279 -16.33 16.03 -11.02
N GLN A 280 -15.92 15.34 -9.96
CA GLN A 280 -16.85 14.82 -8.95
C GLN A 280 -17.59 15.96 -8.24
N ALA A 281 -16.91 17.07 -7.93
CA ALA A 281 -17.55 18.25 -7.35
C ALA A 281 -18.60 18.86 -8.31
N ALA A 282 -18.26 19.01 -9.60
CA ALA A 282 -19.18 19.50 -10.62
C ALA A 282 -20.42 18.61 -10.75
N ARG A 283 -20.25 17.28 -10.85
CA ARG A 283 -21.36 16.32 -10.90
C ARG A 283 -22.24 16.36 -9.66
N LYS A 284 -21.65 16.46 -8.47
CA LYS A 284 -22.40 16.61 -7.22
C LYS A 284 -23.22 17.91 -7.21
N ALA A 285 -22.68 19.00 -7.72
CA ALA A 285 -23.40 20.28 -7.80
C ALA A 285 -24.60 20.21 -8.75
N VAL A 286 -24.44 19.60 -9.93
CA VAL A 286 -25.56 19.36 -10.86
C VAL A 286 -26.63 18.46 -10.22
N ALA A 287 -26.23 17.35 -9.61
CA ALA A 287 -27.16 16.45 -8.93
C ALA A 287 -27.90 17.11 -7.76
N ALA A 288 -27.22 18.00 -7.02
CA ALA A 288 -27.84 18.79 -5.97
C ALA A 288 -28.90 19.74 -6.53
N LEU A 289 -28.61 20.43 -7.65
CA LEU A 289 -29.60 21.27 -8.32
C LEU A 289 -30.83 20.46 -8.78
N THR A 290 -30.62 19.30 -9.40
CA THR A 290 -31.73 18.43 -9.82
C THR A 290 -32.58 18.01 -8.62
N ARG A 291 -31.96 17.65 -7.50
CA ARG A 291 -32.67 17.29 -6.26
C ARG A 291 -33.52 18.43 -5.72
N LEU A 292 -33.00 19.66 -5.74
CA LEU A 292 -33.75 20.85 -5.32
C LEU A 292 -35.02 21.08 -6.17
N LEU A 293 -34.99 20.71 -7.44
CA LEU A 293 -36.14 20.79 -8.34
C LEU A 293 -37.12 19.63 -8.14
N SER A 294 -36.61 18.42 -7.87
CA SER A 294 -37.45 17.26 -7.55
C SER A 294 -38.35 17.49 -6.32
N ASP A 295 -37.89 18.31 -5.38
CA ASP A 295 -38.63 18.61 -4.15
C ASP A 295 -39.72 19.69 -4.33
N SER A 296 -39.94 20.20 -5.55
CA SER A 296 -40.89 21.29 -5.86
C SER A 296 -42.30 21.09 -5.29
N ALA A 297 -42.88 19.90 -5.46
CA ALA A 297 -44.21 19.56 -4.93
C ALA A 297 -44.24 19.63 -3.40
N ARG A 298 -43.17 19.19 -2.73
CA ARG A 298 -43.03 19.27 -1.28
C ARG A 298 -42.90 20.71 -0.83
N VAL A 299 -42.10 21.53 -1.53
CA VAL A 299 -41.98 22.97 -1.23
C VAL A 299 -43.35 23.66 -1.28
N GLN A 300 -44.13 23.39 -2.33
CA GLN A 300 -45.47 23.94 -2.48
C GLN A 300 -46.42 23.48 -1.37
N ALA A 301 -46.34 22.21 -0.95
CA ALA A 301 -47.12 21.69 0.16
C ALA A 301 -46.74 22.35 1.49
N THR A 302 -45.44 22.51 1.76
CA THR A 302 -44.93 23.19 2.97
C THR A 302 -45.35 24.66 3.01
N GLU A 303 -45.30 25.35 1.88
CA GLU A 303 -45.75 26.74 1.76
C GLU A 303 -47.26 26.86 2.00
N SER A 304 -48.06 25.97 1.40
CA SER A 304 -49.50 25.94 1.62
C SER A 304 -49.85 25.64 3.09
N HIS A 305 -49.08 24.77 3.74
CA HIS A 305 -49.26 24.47 5.16
C HIS A 305 -48.96 25.67 6.04
N LEU A 306 -47.85 26.38 5.78
CA LEU A 306 -47.51 27.61 6.48
C LEU A 306 -48.62 28.67 6.32
N ASP A 307 -49.10 28.89 5.10
CA ASP A 307 -50.18 29.84 4.83
C ASP A 307 -51.46 29.49 5.59
N GLN A 308 -51.81 28.20 5.66
CA GLN A 308 -52.95 27.72 6.44
C GLN A 308 -52.77 28.00 7.94
N VAL A 309 -51.60 27.69 8.51
CA VAL A 309 -51.33 27.94 9.94
C VAL A 309 -51.40 29.44 10.26
N ILE A 310 -50.89 30.31 9.38
CA ILE A 310 -51.00 31.76 9.54
C ILE A 310 -52.46 32.23 9.44
N ALA A 311 -53.23 31.68 8.49
CA ALA A 311 -54.65 31.98 8.34
C ALA A 311 -55.43 31.59 9.60
N ASP A 312 -55.13 30.43 10.21
CA ASP A 312 -55.70 30.01 11.49
C ASP A 312 -55.41 31.03 12.59
N PHE A 313 -54.16 31.50 12.74
CA PHE A 313 -53.80 32.53 13.71
C PHE A 313 -54.56 33.84 13.51
N ASN A 314 -54.73 34.26 12.25
CA ASN A 314 -55.52 35.45 11.91
C ASN A 314 -57.01 35.27 12.25
N ALA A 315 -57.57 34.09 11.97
CA ALA A 315 -58.96 33.75 12.29
C ALA A 315 -59.22 33.66 13.80
N MET A 316 -58.24 33.19 14.58
CA MET A 316 -58.35 33.12 16.04
C MET A 316 -58.55 34.49 16.69
N LYS A 317 -58.03 35.58 16.09
CA LYS A 317 -58.05 36.93 16.69
C LYS A 317 -57.36 36.95 18.06
N LEU A 318 -56.03 36.80 18.06
CA LEU A 318 -55.22 36.84 19.28
C LEU A 318 -55.47 38.13 20.06
N ARG A 319 -55.41 38.04 21.39
CA ARG A 319 -55.79 39.12 22.30
C ARG A 319 -54.78 40.27 22.34
N SER A 320 -53.49 39.99 22.07
CA SER A 320 -52.41 40.98 22.14
C SER A 320 -51.67 41.15 20.82
N LYS A 321 -51.21 42.38 20.55
CA LYS A 321 -50.30 42.67 19.43
C LYS A 321 -48.92 42.02 19.63
N SER A 322 -48.47 41.83 20.87
CA SER A 322 -47.21 41.14 21.16
C SER A 322 -47.25 39.68 20.69
N ASP A 323 -48.39 39.01 20.87
CA ASP A 323 -48.57 37.62 20.44
C ASP A 323 -48.52 37.50 18.91
N TYR A 324 -49.14 38.44 18.19
CA TYR A 324 -48.99 38.54 16.74
C TYR A 324 -47.54 38.78 16.32
N GLY A 325 -46.80 39.59 17.08
CA GLY A 325 -45.36 39.81 16.85
C GLY A 325 -44.54 38.52 16.93
N LEU A 326 -44.81 37.68 17.93
CA LEU A 326 -44.15 36.38 18.09
C LEU A 326 -44.51 35.41 16.96
N VAL A 327 -45.80 35.30 16.60
CA VAL A 327 -46.24 34.46 15.48
C VAL A 327 -45.60 34.89 14.17
N ASN A 328 -45.57 36.20 13.88
CA ASN A 328 -44.97 36.73 12.66
C ASN A 328 -43.47 36.46 12.59
N LEU A 329 -42.75 36.65 13.70
CA LEU A 329 -41.31 36.36 13.77
C LEU A 329 -41.02 34.88 13.46
N THR A 330 -41.80 33.96 14.05
CA THR A 330 -41.64 32.52 13.79
C THR A 330 -42.06 32.14 12.37
N ALA A 331 -43.14 32.75 11.84
CA ALA A 331 -43.55 32.56 10.45
C ALA A 331 -42.50 33.06 9.45
N ASP A 332 -41.84 34.19 9.74
CA ASP A 332 -40.76 34.71 8.90
C ASP A 332 -39.55 33.76 8.86
N ARG A 333 -39.24 33.08 9.97
CA ARG A 333 -38.22 32.01 9.98
C ARG A 333 -38.61 30.86 9.05
N ALA A 334 -39.88 30.42 9.06
CA ALA A 334 -40.36 29.38 8.16
C ALA A 334 -40.30 29.83 6.69
N ARG A 335 -40.71 31.08 6.39
CA ARG A 335 -40.62 31.67 5.04
C ARG A 335 -39.18 31.72 4.54
N GLU A 336 -38.24 32.10 5.40
CA GLU A 336 -36.82 32.17 5.03
C GLU A 336 -36.25 30.77 4.76
N ALA A 337 -36.61 29.77 5.57
CA ALA A 337 -36.25 28.37 5.32
C ALA A 337 -36.82 27.87 3.98
N ILE A 338 -38.09 28.16 3.68
CA ILE A 338 -38.74 27.82 2.39
C ILE A 338 -38.02 28.50 1.21
N LYS A 339 -37.72 29.80 1.31
CA LYS A 339 -36.95 30.53 0.27
C LYS A 339 -35.56 29.95 0.07
N GLY A 340 -34.94 29.48 1.15
CA GLY A 340 -33.67 28.75 1.16
C GLY A 340 -33.75 27.32 0.63
N LEU A 341 -34.93 26.79 0.33
CA LEU A 341 -35.19 25.37 0.05
C LEU A 341 -34.75 24.43 1.19
N ASP A 342 -34.67 24.93 2.43
CA ASP A 342 -34.51 24.11 3.63
C ASP A 342 -35.88 23.63 4.12
N ILE A 343 -36.41 22.61 3.44
CA ILE A 343 -37.78 22.12 3.68
C ILE A 343 -37.93 21.49 5.07
N ARG A 344 -36.89 20.78 5.54
CA ARG A 344 -36.91 20.18 6.89
C ARG A 344 -36.86 21.25 7.97
N GLY A 345 -36.05 22.28 7.79
CA GLY A 345 -36.03 23.43 8.67
C GLY A 345 -37.38 24.13 8.71
N ALA A 346 -38.00 24.34 7.55
CA ALA A 346 -39.33 24.94 7.44
C ALA A 346 -40.41 24.13 8.16
N GLU A 347 -40.48 22.82 7.92
CA GLU A 347 -41.43 21.90 8.58
C GLU A 347 -41.29 21.97 10.11
N SER A 348 -40.06 21.93 10.63
CA SER A 348 -39.83 22.05 12.08
C SER A 348 -40.30 23.39 12.67
N VAL A 349 -40.22 24.49 11.92
CA VAL A 349 -40.72 25.79 12.37
C VAL A 349 -42.24 25.87 12.25
N ILE A 350 -42.84 25.20 11.27
CA ILE A 350 -44.31 25.08 11.17
C ILE A 350 -44.85 24.27 12.36
N ASP A 351 -44.19 23.18 12.74
CA ASP A 351 -44.54 22.41 13.95
C ASP A 351 -44.46 23.28 15.23
N GLU A 352 -43.47 24.19 15.30
CA GLU A 352 -43.37 25.18 16.37
C GLU A 352 -44.59 26.12 16.37
N LEU A 353 -45.01 26.61 15.21
CA LEU A 353 -46.24 27.42 15.07
C LEU A 353 -47.50 26.65 15.45
N GLU A 354 -47.61 25.37 15.10
CA GLU A 354 -48.74 24.52 15.52
C GLU A 354 -48.77 24.32 17.03
N ALA A 355 -47.61 24.09 17.66
CA ALA A 355 -47.48 24.02 19.10
C ALA A 355 -47.88 25.34 19.77
N MET A 356 -47.47 26.48 19.20
CA MET A 356 -47.92 27.81 19.63
C MET A 356 -49.45 27.94 19.52
N LYS A 357 -50.05 27.50 18.41
CA LYS A 357 -51.51 27.54 18.19
C LYS A 357 -52.23 26.72 19.27
N SER A 358 -51.79 25.50 19.51
CA SER A 358 -52.31 24.62 20.57
C SER A 358 -52.18 25.25 21.95
N TYR A 359 -51.04 25.87 22.23
CA TYR A 359 -50.82 26.60 23.48
C TYR A 359 -51.79 27.77 23.61
N ALA A 360 -51.93 28.66 22.63
CA ALA A 360 -52.88 29.78 22.69
C ALA A 360 -54.34 29.34 22.91
N LEU A 361 -54.74 28.19 22.34
CA LEU A 361 -56.10 27.67 22.46
C LEU A 361 -56.39 26.95 23.78
N THR A 362 -55.38 26.69 24.60
CA THR A 362 -55.53 25.96 25.86
C THR A 362 -55.61 26.95 27.03
N PRO A 363 -56.81 27.42 27.44
CA PRO A 363 -56.96 28.20 28.65
C PRO A 363 -56.65 27.32 29.87
N PHE A 364 -56.08 27.92 30.91
CA PHE A 364 -55.85 27.23 32.17
C PHE A 364 -55.80 28.20 33.35
N GLN A 365 -56.02 27.67 34.55
CA GLN A 365 -55.76 28.35 35.81
C GLN A 365 -54.48 27.79 36.43
N LEU A 366 -53.62 28.66 36.94
CA LEU A 366 -52.50 28.27 37.79
C LEU A 366 -53.01 28.17 39.21
N ARG A 367 -52.88 26.98 39.81
CA ARG A 367 -53.37 26.71 41.15
C ARG A 367 -52.28 26.10 42.02
N ILE A 368 -52.23 26.49 43.29
CA ILE A 368 -51.38 25.84 44.30
C ILE A 368 -51.74 24.34 44.32
N VAL A 369 -50.75 23.47 44.26
CA VAL A 369 -50.95 22.02 44.31
C VAL A 369 -51.46 21.64 45.68
N ASP A 370 -52.58 20.92 45.72
CA ASP A 370 -53.11 20.32 46.94
C ASP A 370 -53.48 18.86 46.66
N ARG A 371 -52.44 18.04 46.57
CA ARG A 371 -52.52 16.61 46.24
C ARG A 371 -51.71 15.80 47.26
N THR A 372 -52.19 14.61 47.59
CA THR A 372 -51.47 13.67 48.46
C THR A 372 -50.10 13.35 47.89
N GLY A 373 -49.06 13.43 48.72
CA GLY A 373 -47.68 13.11 48.33
C GLY A 373 -46.91 14.22 47.61
N ILE A 374 -47.51 15.39 47.39
CA ILE A 374 -46.84 16.54 46.75
C ILE A 374 -46.81 17.72 47.72
N LYS A 375 -45.63 18.32 47.90
CA LYS A 375 -45.49 19.56 48.70
C LYS A 375 -46.23 20.71 48.00
N SER A 376 -46.92 21.54 48.78
CA SER A 376 -47.58 22.77 48.28
C SER A 376 -46.67 23.99 48.31
N GLY A 377 -45.52 23.90 48.98
CA GLY A 377 -44.57 24.99 49.08
C GLY A 377 -43.16 24.51 49.42
N ALA A 378 -42.18 25.36 49.10
CA ALA A 378 -40.78 25.12 49.33
C ALA A 378 -40.06 26.41 49.75
N GLU A 379 -39.10 26.27 50.66
CA GLU A 379 -38.20 27.34 51.07
C GLU A 379 -36.84 27.11 50.39
N ARG A 380 -36.30 28.16 49.74
CA ARG A 380 -34.96 28.15 49.16
C ARG A 380 -34.09 29.16 49.88
N ILE A 381 -32.87 28.78 50.25
CA ILE A 381 -31.87 29.67 50.83
C ILE A 381 -30.86 29.96 49.72
N GLN A 382 -30.65 31.24 49.38
CA GLN A 382 -29.60 31.62 48.43
C GLN A 382 -28.22 31.28 49.01
N ASN A 383 -27.38 30.63 48.22
CA ASN A 383 -26.00 30.31 48.60
C ASN A 383 -25.25 31.60 48.96
N GLY A 384 -24.76 31.69 50.20
CA GLY A 384 -24.00 32.83 50.73
C GLY A 384 -24.75 33.73 51.72
N ALA A 385 -26.04 33.52 51.96
CA ALA A 385 -26.82 34.29 52.92
C ALA A 385 -26.74 33.72 54.34
N SER A 386 -26.05 34.42 55.25
CA SER A 386 -26.13 34.16 56.70
C SER A 386 -27.42 34.77 57.27
N SER A 387 -28.24 33.94 57.92
CA SER A 387 -29.39 34.30 58.77
C SER A 387 -30.39 35.34 58.20
N GLY A 388 -31.48 34.86 57.62
CA GLY A 388 -32.71 35.63 57.38
C GLY A 388 -32.75 36.51 56.13
N GLN A 389 -31.62 37.04 55.66
CA GLN A 389 -31.52 37.83 54.43
C GLN A 389 -31.10 36.96 53.23
N GLY A 390 -32.03 36.14 52.74
CA GLY A 390 -31.76 35.28 51.57
C GLY A 390 -32.70 34.08 51.40
N LYS A 391 -33.80 34.05 52.15
CA LYS A 391 -34.85 33.07 51.95
C LYS A 391 -35.77 33.52 50.82
N ALA A 392 -35.99 32.64 49.85
CA ALA A 392 -37.00 32.78 48.83
C ALA A 392 -38.08 31.72 49.07
N TRP A 393 -39.33 32.14 48.96
CA TRP A 393 -40.50 31.28 49.19
C TRP A 393 -41.17 30.97 47.88
N TYR A 394 -41.50 29.70 47.68
CA TYR A 394 -42.14 29.20 46.49
C TYR A 394 -43.39 28.42 46.88
N LEU A 395 -44.47 28.64 46.16
CA LEU A 395 -45.63 27.75 46.17
C LEU A 395 -45.56 26.84 44.96
N ILE A 396 -45.77 25.55 45.17
CA ILE A 396 -45.80 24.59 44.07
C ILE A 396 -47.16 24.72 43.39
N VAL A 397 -47.16 25.02 42.11
CA VAL A 397 -48.36 25.26 41.30
C VAL A 397 -48.48 24.24 40.17
N GLU A 398 -49.72 23.97 39.78
CA GLU A 398 -50.12 23.20 38.60
C GLU A 398 -50.99 24.08 37.70
N ALA A 399 -50.88 23.91 36.39
CA ALA A 399 -51.83 24.47 35.45
C ALA A 399 -52.98 23.49 35.23
N VAL A 400 -54.21 23.97 35.33
CA VAL A 400 -55.42 23.15 35.22
C VAL A 400 -56.35 23.73 34.17
N ASP A 401 -56.77 22.92 33.19
CA ASP A 401 -57.75 23.32 32.17
C ASP A 401 -59.17 23.49 32.74
N PRO A 402 -60.14 24.05 32.00
CA PRO A 402 -61.52 24.19 32.48
C PRO A 402 -62.23 22.89 32.83
N THR A 403 -61.70 21.74 32.38
CA THR A 403 -62.23 20.40 32.70
C THR A 403 -61.61 19.79 33.95
N GLY A 404 -60.66 20.48 34.59
CA GLY A 404 -59.97 20.00 35.79
C GLY A 404 -58.73 19.15 35.52
N ARG A 405 -58.28 19.04 34.27
CA ARG A 405 -57.09 18.24 33.91
C ARG A 405 -55.82 19.07 34.00
N VAL A 406 -54.74 18.45 34.44
CA VAL A 406 -53.43 19.10 34.54
C VAL A 406 -52.85 19.30 33.14
N VAL A 407 -52.46 20.53 32.82
CA VAL A 407 -51.80 20.93 31.59
C VAL A 407 -50.29 21.01 31.86
N PRO A 408 -49.46 20.14 31.28
CA PRO A 408 -48.01 20.29 31.37
C PRO A 408 -47.55 21.59 30.72
N LEU A 409 -46.63 22.30 31.36
CA LEU A 409 -46.07 23.55 30.85
C LEU A 409 -44.56 23.45 30.66
N LYS A 410 -44.03 24.04 29.58
CA LYS A 410 -42.59 24.27 29.41
C LYS A 410 -42.18 25.47 30.25
N ILE A 411 -41.47 25.22 31.36
CA ILE A 411 -41.08 26.23 32.34
C ILE A 411 -39.55 26.32 32.40
N THR A 412 -39.03 27.55 32.41
CA THR A 412 -37.60 27.84 32.55
C THR A 412 -37.25 28.09 34.02
N SER A 413 -36.33 27.32 34.56
CA SER A 413 -35.84 27.50 35.93
C SER A 413 -35.01 28.79 36.05
N SER A 414 -35.36 29.64 37.02
CA SER A 414 -34.57 30.82 37.37
C SER A 414 -33.23 30.49 38.03
N GLU A 415 -33.07 29.27 38.56
CA GLU A 415 -31.84 28.83 39.22
C GLU A 415 -30.84 28.20 38.23
N SER A 416 -31.34 27.38 37.30
CA SER A 416 -30.49 26.61 36.38
C SER A 416 -30.50 27.12 34.93
N GLY A 417 -31.44 27.99 34.57
CA GLY A 417 -31.68 28.42 33.18
C GLY A 417 -32.26 27.34 32.27
N GLN A 418 -32.48 26.11 32.75
CA GLN A 418 -33.01 25.02 31.94
C GLN A 418 -34.53 25.10 31.80
N THR A 419 -35.03 24.87 30.58
CA THR A 419 -36.45 24.70 30.28
C THR A 419 -36.82 23.22 30.32
N ARG A 420 -37.84 22.84 31.09
CA ARG A 420 -38.40 21.47 31.08
C ARG A 420 -39.93 21.52 31.00
N GLU A 421 -40.51 20.50 30.39
CA GLU A 421 -41.96 20.29 30.45
C GLU A 421 -42.31 19.63 31.78
N VAL A 422 -43.10 20.31 32.60
CA VAL A 422 -43.41 19.90 33.96
C VAL A 422 -44.90 20.04 34.26
N LYS A 423 -45.42 19.15 35.10
CA LYS A 423 -46.78 19.20 35.63
C LYS A 423 -46.90 20.13 36.84
N TYR A 424 -45.79 20.27 37.58
CA TYR A 424 -45.67 21.03 38.81
C TYR A 424 -44.40 21.85 38.75
N PHE A 425 -44.45 23.08 39.24
CA PHE A 425 -43.27 23.94 39.38
C PHE A 425 -43.47 24.89 40.55
N GLY A 426 -42.38 25.35 41.16
CA GLY A 426 -42.44 26.37 42.20
C GLY A 426 -42.56 27.75 41.59
N LEU A 427 -43.59 28.50 41.95
CA LEU A 427 -43.76 29.92 41.64
C LEU A 427 -43.37 30.76 42.85
N ARG A 428 -42.47 31.73 42.66
CA ARG A 428 -42.03 32.61 43.75
C ARG A 428 -43.19 33.45 44.28
N VAL A 429 -43.30 33.52 45.60
CA VAL A 429 -44.29 34.32 46.31
C VAL A 429 -43.62 35.19 47.39
N PRO A 430 -44.29 36.27 47.83
CA PRO A 430 -43.94 36.98 49.06
C PRO A 430 -43.96 36.06 50.30
N SER A 431 -43.22 36.45 51.34
CA SER A 431 -43.06 35.64 52.57
C SER A 431 -44.38 35.44 53.33
N ASP A 432 -45.13 36.52 53.46
CA ASP A 432 -46.44 36.57 54.10
C ASP A 432 -47.44 35.64 53.39
N GLU A 433 -47.46 35.64 52.06
CA GLU A 433 -48.31 34.75 51.28
C GLU A 433 -47.95 33.26 51.50
N TYR A 434 -46.66 32.94 51.54
CA TYR A 434 -46.21 31.58 51.86
C TYR A 434 -46.62 31.15 53.27
N GLN A 435 -46.41 32.00 54.28
CA GLN A 435 -46.80 31.68 55.66
C GLN A 435 -48.32 31.53 55.81
N ARG A 436 -49.10 32.34 55.08
CA ARG A 436 -50.56 32.23 55.05
C ARG A 436 -51.01 30.86 54.54
N VAL A 437 -50.50 30.44 53.37
CA VAL A 437 -50.83 29.13 52.76
C VAL A 437 -50.32 27.97 53.63
N LYS A 438 -49.17 28.14 54.29
CA LYS A 438 -48.64 27.14 55.23
C LYS A 438 -49.54 26.96 56.45
N ALA A 439 -49.97 28.07 57.06
CA ALA A 439 -50.84 28.03 58.24
C ALA A 439 -52.21 27.42 57.90
N ASP A 440 -52.78 27.81 56.77
CA ASP A 440 -54.00 27.25 56.20
C ASP A 440 -53.91 25.72 56.04
N LYS A 441 -52.87 25.24 55.35
CA LYS A 441 -52.65 23.80 55.17
C LYS A 441 -52.41 23.02 56.45
N GLN A 442 -51.82 23.66 57.47
CA GLN A 442 -51.62 23.03 58.78
C GLN A 442 -52.91 22.92 59.60
N ALA A 443 -53.93 23.74 59.31
CA ALA A 443 -55.17 23.75 60.06
C ALA A 443 -56.04 22.52 59.76
N ASP A 444 -56.21 22.16 58.49
CA ASP A 444 -57.12 21.07 58.09
C ASP A 444 -56.54 20.11 57.02
N GLY A 445 -55.28 20.33 56.61
CA GLY A 445 -54.61 19.53 55.61
C GLY A 445 -54.86 19.94 54.16
N LYS A 446 -55.65 20.99 53.90
CA LYS A 446 -56.03 21.47 52.57
C LYS A 446 -55.52 22.89 52.31
N VAL A 447 -55.43 23.26 51.04
CA VAL A 447 -55.14 24.65 50.66
C VAL A 447 -56.40 25.32 50.15
N ASP A 448 -56.84 26.35 50.85
CA ASP A 448 -57.87 27.27 50.42
C ASP A 448 -57.30 28.38 49.53
N GLN A 449 -58.16 28.99 48.71
CA GLN A 449 -57.78 30.05 47.75
C GLN A 449 -56.56 29.66 46.90
N ARG A 450 -56.70 28.57 46.14
CA ARG A 450 -55.57 28.00 45.38
C ARG A 450 -55.15 28.82 44.15
N ASP A 451 -55.95 29.77 43.69
CA ASP A 451 -55.69 30.51 42.45
C ASP A 451 -54.44 31.41 42.54
N MET A 452 -53.53 31.25 41.58
CA MET A 452 -52.27 31.99 41.47
C MET A 452 -52.13 32.73 40.13
N GLY A 453 -53.17 32.66 39.29
CA GLY A 453 -53.19 33.29 37.98
C GLY A 453 -53.93 32.46 36.95
N SER A 454 -54.04 32.98 35.74
CA SER A 454 -54.69 32.28 34.64
C SER A 454 -54.10 32.68 33.30
N LYS A 455 -54.31 31.81 32.32
CA LYS A 455 -54.09 32.13 30.91
C LYS A 455 -55.42 31.95 30.18
N ALA A 456 -55.87 33.01 29.53
CA ALA A 456 -57.06 32.96 28.69
C ALA A 456 -56.80 32.20 27.38
N ASP A 457 -57.86 31.95 26.63
CA ASP A 457 -57.75 31.53 25.24
C ASP A 457 -57.19 32.68 24.37
N ARG A 458 -56.59 32.32 23.25
CA ARG A 458 -56.10 33.26 22.22
C ARG A 458 -55.05 34.25 22.74
N THR A 459 -54.27 33.84 23.73
CA THR A 459 -53.11 34.58 24.25
C THR A 459 -52.00 33.62 24.65
N PHE A 460 -50.76 34.08 24.57
CA PHE A 460 -49.61 33.38 25.14
C PHE A 460 -49.29 33.86 26.56
N GLU A 461 -49.87 34.98 26.98
CA GLU A 461 -49.56 35.64 28.24
C GLU A 461 -50.32 35.04 29.42
N ILE A 462 -49.56 34.67 30.46
CA ILE A 462 -50.10 34.26 31.75
C ILE A 462 -50.29 35.51 32.61
N SER A 463 -51.53 35.75 33.05
CA SER A 463 -51.84 36.77 34.04
C SER A 463 -51.68 36.18 35.44
N TYR A 464 -50.65 36.59 36.17
CA TYR A 464 -50.42 36.17 37.55
C TYR A 464 -51.30 36.94 38.53
N SER A 465 -51.69 36.29 39.62
CA SER A 465 -52.35 36.95 40.75
C SER A 465 -51.40 37.91 41.45
N ASP A 466 -51.91 38.97 42.08
CA ASP A 466 -51.13 39.89 42.94
C ASP A 466 -50.44 39.18 44.13
N ARG A 467 -50.82 37.93 44.40
CA ARG A 467 -50.19 37.03 45.37
C ARG A 467 -48.86 36.45 44.88
N ALA A 468 -48.60 36.47 43.58
CA ALA A 468 -47.31 36.07 43.03
C ALA A 468 -46.27 37.18 43.25
N HIS A 469 -45.00 36.79 43.40
CA HIS A 469 -43.93 37.78 43.48
C HIS A 469 -43.74 38.44 42.09
N PRO A 470 -43.55 39.77 41.98
CA PRO A 470 -43.47 40.49 40.69
C PRO A 470 -42.38 39.99 39.73
N SER A 471 -41.35 39.32 40.26
CA SER A 471 -40.28 38.74 39.43
C SER A 471 -40.71 37.45 38.70
N HIS A 472 -41.81 36.82 39.12
CA HIS A 472 -42.32 35.56 38.58
C HIS A 472 -41.25 34.45 38.44
N ASN A 473 -40.26 34.44 39.33
CA ASN A 473 -39.19 33.44 39.29
C ASN A 473 -39.76 32.05 39.52
N MET A 474 -39.31 31.08 38.73
CA MET A 474 -39.77 29.70 38.79
C MET A 474 -38.64 28.75 39.14
N ILE A 475 -38.95 27.66 39.83
CA ILE A 475 -38.03 26.55 40.12
C ILE A 475 -38.67 25.22 39.73
N LEU A 476 -37.84 24.25 39.36
CA LEU A 476 -38.29 22.94 38.86
C LEU A 476 -38.06 21.80 39.85
N GLU A 477 -37.34 22.05 40.95
CA GLU A 477 -36.96 21.05 41.96
C GLU A 477 -37.21 21.64 43.36
N TRP A 478 -37.60 20.84 44.36
CA TRP A 478 -37.96 21.29 45.73
C TRP A 478 -38.03 20.20 46.81
#